data_AF-A0A9X7JL38-F1
#
_entry.id   AF-A0A9X7JL38-F1
#
_cell.length_a   1.000
_cell.length_b   1.000
_cell.length_c   1.000
_cell.angle_alpha   90.00
_cell.angle_beta   90.00
_cell.angle_gamma   90.00
#
_symmetry.space_group_name_H-M   'P 1'
#
loop_
_entity.id
_entity.type
_entity.pdbx_description
1 polymer ?
#
loop_
_entity_poly.entity_id
_entity_poly.type
_entity_poly.pdbx_seq_one_letter_code
_entity_poly.pdbx_strand_id
1 'polypeptide(L)'
;MVRPGEGTAGPAPARVAVCTLSSRELAGPLARLPGVALAGTLMTANLGIEEIVRTLARERTVRGLLVCGRDSPRFLAGQSLVALFRRGLPPGSGRIPGAAGHLPVLRSVTRREVEEVRARVELVDLRGERDPAVLRAAVAALVSALREAPPPTGGPGDGAASYGHNDPAFGLLHPVGRRKPLDTGIDGFVVITVDRAHGRIRLRHYDSDVTPRHEMQGTRGETMLLGLLEAGVIEDPAHAGYLGGELAKAETALRLGLHYEQDLPLRPPGRPPRRGPRRTTGKERTTVADVPALEEFLTLVARTLGARDTVLDPHTPLGEQLTVDSVRVIELTVVLEEELGAELPDDADVARATPADLYKALLG
;
A
#
# COMPACT_ATOMS: atom_id res chain seq x y z
N MET A 1 10.28 -13.66 -1.71
CA MET A 1 11.48 -14.32 -1.13
C MET A 1 11.86 -15.48 -2.04
N VAL A 2 13.11 -15.58 -2.51
CA VAL A 2 13.59 -16.70 -3.34
C VAL A 2 14.42 -17.63 -2.45
N ARG A 3 14.13 -18.94 -2.44
CA ARG A 3 14.89 -19.97 -1.71
C ARG A 3 15.82 -20.74 -2.68
N PRO A 4 17.07 -21.06 -2.32
CA PRO A 4 17.88 -22.06 -3.02
C PRO A 4 17.52 -23.49 -2.55
N GLY A 5 17.69 -24.47 -3.46
CA GLY A 5 17.15 -25.84 -3.40
C GLY A 5 17.75 -26.79 -2.34
N GLU A 6 17.02 -27.89 -2.16
CA GLU A 6 17.18 -28.91 -1.11
C GLU A 6 18.29 -29.94 -1.41
N GLY A 7 19.04 -30.31 -0.37
CA GLY A 7 20.01 -31.41 -0.39
C GLY A 7 20.37 -31.92 1.01
N THR A 8 20.04 -33.20 1.25
CA THR A 8 20.53 -34.19 2.26
C THR A 8 20.50 -33.88 3.76
N ALA A 9 19.89 -34.82 4.49
CA ALA A 9 19.51 -34.80 5.91
C ALA A 9 20.69 -34.94 6.90
N GLY A 10 21.28 -33.80 7.28
CA GLY A 10 21.74 -33.54 8.65
C GLY A 10 20.89 -32.39 9.24
N PRO A 11 20.98 -32.06 10.54
CA PRO A 11 20.37 -30.83 11.03
C PRO A 11 20.93 -29.66 10.21
N ALA A 12 20.05 -28.92 9.54
CA ALA A 12 20.45 -27.81 8.69
C ALA A 12 21.37 -26.86 9.47
N PRO A 13 22.49 -26.41 8.90
CA PRO A 13 23.44 -25.55 9.61
C PRO A 13 22.74 -24.27 10.07
N ALA A 14 23.01 -23.84 11.30
CA ALA A 14 22.45 -22.61 11.86
C ALA A 14 22.72 -21.41 10.93
N ARG A 15 21.70 -20.59 10.69
CA ARG A 15 21.76 -19.46 9.75
C ARG A 15 21.48 -18.13 10.46
N VAL A 16 21.85 -17.04 9.79
CA VAL A 16 21.64 -15.66 10.23
C VAL A 16 20.55 -14.99 9.40
N ALA A 17 19.65 -14.27 10.05
CA ALA A 17 18.81 -13.27 9.41
C ALA A 17 19.43 -11.87 9.55
N VAL A 18 19.22 -11.01 8.56
CA VAL A 18 19.74 -9.63 8.57
C VAL A 18 18.59 -8.63 8.39
N CYS A 19 18.43 -7.74 9.36
CA CYS A 19 17.52 -6.60 9.30
C CYS A 19 18.33 -5.33 8.99
N THR A 20 18.06 -4.71 7.85
CA THR A 20 18.79 -3.53 7.33
C THR A 20 18.08 -2.21 7.60
N LEU A 21 17.00 -2.24 8.39
CA LEU A 21 16.19 -1.06 8.73
C LEU A 21 15.84 -0.27 7.47
N SER A 22 16.06 1.06 7.45
CA SER A 22 15.78 1.94 6.30
C SER A 22 16.84 1.93 5.20
N SER A 23 17.95 1.20 5.37
CA SER A 23 19.05 1.10 4.41
C SER A 23 18.81 -0.01 3.39
N ARG A 24 17.84 0.21 2.49
CA ARG A 24 17.40 -0.76 1.47
C ARG A 24 18.54 -1.27 0.58
N GLU A 25 19.53 -0.42 0.32
CA GLU A 25 20.71 -0.73 -0.47
C GLU A 25 21.58 -1.86 0.12
N LEU A 26 21.50 -2.13 1.43
CA LEU A 26 22.27 -3.17 2.11
C LEU A 26 21.64 -4.56 1.99
N ALA A 27 20.32 -4.65 1.80
CA ALA A 27 19.60 -5.93 1.87
C ALA A 27 20.08 -6.94 0.82
N GLY A 28 20.22 -6.50 -0.44
CA GLY A 28 20.68 -7.36 -1.54
C GLY A 28 22.10 -7.91 -1.35
N PRO A 29 23.11 -7.05 -1.10
CA PRO A 29 24.47 -7.49 -0.83
C PRO A 29 24.59 -8.44 0.37
N LEU A 30 23.91 -8.14 1.49
CA LEU A 30 23.99 -8.96 2.71
C LEU A 30 23.26 -10.30 2.57
N ALA A 31 22.17 -10.36 1.80
CA ALA A 31 21.46 -11.61 1.51
C ALA A 31 22.34 -12.66 0.81
N ARG A 32 23.37 -12.24 0.06
CA ARG A 32 24.27 -13.12 -0.69
C ARG A 32 25.43 -13.65 0.13
N LEU A 33 25.58 -13.22 1.39
CA LEU A 33 26.69 -13.66 2.22
C LEU A 33 26.50 -15.12 2.67
N PRO A 34 27.58 -15.91 2.73
CA PRO A 34 27.51 -17.27 3.27
C PRO A 34 26.92 -17.31 4.68
N GLY A 35 26.01 -18.25 4.94
CA GLY A 35 25.35 -18.42 6.24
C GLY A 35 24.16 -17.49 6.48
N VAL A 36 23.87 -16.54 5.59
CA VAL A 36 22.64 -15.73 5.67
C VAL A 36 21.46 -16.53 5.08
N ALA A 37 20.36 -16.60 5.81
CA ALA A 37 19.10 -17.20 5.37
C ALA A 37 18.21 -16.19 4.64
N LEU A 38 18.12 -14.99 5.20
CA LEU A 38 17.26 -13.91 4.71
C LEU A 38 17.83 -12.56 5.12
N ALA A 39 17.64 -11.56 4.25
CA ALA A 39 17.90 -10.17 4.58
C ALA A 39 16.76 -9.30 4.10
N GLY A 40 16.37 -8.32 4.90
CA GLY A 40 15.23 -7.45 4.61
C GLY A 40 15.29 -6.11 5.34
N THR A 41 14.35 -5.23 5.02
CA THR A 41 14.19 -3.92 5.65
C THR A 41 13.14 -3.96 6.75
N LEU A 42 13.21 -3.03 7.71
CA LEU A 42 12.19 -2.85 8.75
C LEU A 42 11.83 -1.36 8.89
N MET A 43 10.58 -1.01 8.57
CA MET A 43 10.13 0.38 8.56
C MET A 43 9.27 0.75 9.77
N THR A 44 8.46 -0.19 10.28
CA THR A 44 7.44 0.09 11.30
C THR A 44 7.72 -0.67 12.59
N ALA A 45 7.43 -0.04 13.74
CA ALA A 45 7.64 -0.60 15.07
C ALA A 45 6.53 -1.57 15.53
N ASN A 46 5.67 -2.00 14.60
CA ASN A 46 4.53 -2.88 14.85
C ASN A 46 4.46 -3.99 13.80
N LEU A 47 3.65 -3.86 12.74
CA LEU A 47 3.42 -4.87 11.71
C LEU A 47 4.72 -5.42 11.12
N GLY A 48 5.72 -4.55 10.90
CA GLY A 48 7.04 -4.99 10.42
C GLY A 48 7.80 -5.86 11.44
N ILE A 49 7.68 -5.57 12.74
CA ILE A 49 8.24 -6.40 13.80
C ILE A 49 7.47 -7.72 13.91
N GLU A 50 6.13 -7.69 13.82
CA GLU A 50 5.32 -8.90 13.79
C GLU A 50 5.76 -9.85 12.68
N GLU A 51 5.98 -9.30 11.48
CA GLU A 51 6.43 -10.10 10.34
C GLU A 51 7.83 -10.70 10.55
N ILE A 52 8.75 -9.96 11.18
CA ILE A 52 10.05 -10.52 11.59
C ILE A 52 9.85 -11.67 12.58
N VAL A 53 9.05 -11.48 13.64
CA VAL A 53 8.79 -12.51 14.65
C VAL A 53 8.18 -13.76 14.00
N ARG A 54 7.15 -13.62 13.16
CA ARG A 54 6.53 -14.75 12.45
C ARG A 54 7.50 -15.44 11.52
N THR A 55 8.28 -14.68 10.75
CA THR A 55 9.29 -15.22 9.85
C THR A 55 10.31 -16.05 10.62
N LEU A 56 10.84 -15.50 11.71
CA LEU A 56 11.79 -16.22 12.56
C LEU A 56 11.15 -17.45 13.20
N ALA A 57 9.90 -17.35 13.66
CA ALA A 57 9.20 -18.46 14.28
C ALA A 57 9.00 -19.64 13.31
N ARG A 58 8.72 -19.35 12.03
CA ARG A 58 8.61 -20.35 10.94
C ARG A 58 9.97 -20.89 10.50
N GLU A 59 10.96 -20.02 10.34
CA GLU A 59 12.30 -20.38 9.90
C GLU A 59 13.15 -20.88 11.08
N ARG A 60 12.93 -22.15 11.44
CA ARG A 60 13.57 -22.78 12.59
C ARG A 60 15.10 -22.87 12.48
N THR A 61 15.67 -22.82 11.27
CA THR A 61 17.12 -22.87 11.04
C THR A 61 17.85 -21.57 11.41
N VAL A 62 17.14 -20.44 11.47
CA VAL A 62 17.74 -19.15 11.85
C VAL A 62 17.97 -19.10 13.37
N ARG A 63 19.22 -18.88 13.76
CA ARG A 63 19.65 -18.79 15.16
C ARG A 63 20.27 -17.44 15.52
N GLY A 64 20.50 -16.57 14.54
CA GLY A 64 20.99 -15.22 14.75
C GLY A 64 20.23 -14.18 13.95
N LEU A 65 20.13 -12.97 14.48
CA LEU A 65 19.55 -11.80 13.83
C LEU A 65 20.50 -10.61 13.97
N LEU A 66 21.08 -10.17 12.86
CA LEU A 66 21.85 -8.94 12.80
C LEU A 66 20.93 -7.77 12.46
N VAL A 67 20.88 -6.73 13.31
CA VAL A 67 20.17 -5.47 13.02
C VAL A 67 21.19 -4.39 12.68
N CYS A 68 21.13 -3.85 11.48
CA CYS A 68 22.08 -2.87 10.96
C CYS A 68 21.39 -1.81 10.08
N GLY A 69 22.15 -0.82 9.61
CA GLY A 69 21.63 0.25 8.78
C GLY A 69 20.99 1.38 9.59
N ARG A 70 20.43 2.35 8.87
CA ARG A 70 19.85 3.56 9.49
C ARG A 70 18.50 3.24 10.14
N ASP A 71 18.38 3.54 11.43
CA ASP A 71 17.10 3.53 12.14
C ASP A 71 16.34 4.82 11.83
N SER A 72 15.03 4.71 11.58
CA SER A 72 14.22 5.89 11.27
C SER A 72 14.10 6.75 12.53
N PRO A 73 14.49 8.04 12.50
CA PRO A 73 14.36 8.90 13.68
C PRO A 73 12.90 9.15 14.06
N ARG A 74 11.96 8.93 13.13
CA ARG A 74 10.51 9.10 13.35
C ARG A 74 9.85 7.82 13.83
N PHE A 75 10.18 6.68 13.22
CA PHE A 75 9.49 5.42 13.49
C PHE A 75 10.20 4.52 14.50
N LEU A 76 11.52 4.68 14.68
CA LEU A 76 12.38 3.97 15.63
C LEU A 76 12.10 2.45 15.69
N ALA A 77 11.95 1.85 14.50
CA ALA A 77 11.58 0.46 14.36
C ALA A 77 12.70 -0.49 14.82
N GLY A 78 13.96 -0.14 14.54
CA GLY A 78 15.11 -0.92 15.01
C GLY A 78 15.22 -0.90 16.53
N GLN A 79 15.08 0.28 17.14
CA GLN A 79 15.06 0.43 18.59
C GLN A 79 13.97 -0.42 19.24
N SER A 80 12.77 -0.42 18.63
CA SER A 80 11.62 -1.16 19.13
C SER A 80 11.84 -2.68 19.02
N LEU A 81 12.45 -3.14 17.92
CA LEU A 81 12.82 -4.55 17.75
C LEU A 81 13.86 -5.00 18.79
N VAL A 82 14.89 -4.19 19.02
CA VAL A 82 15.90 -4.47 20.05
C VAL A 82 15.27 -4.49 21.45
N ALA A 83 14.34 -3.57 21.74
CA ALA A 83 13.61 -3.55 23.01
C ALA A 83 12.77 -4.82 23.20
N LEU A 84 12.09 -5.29 22.15
CA LEU A 84 11.35 -6.56 22.17
C LEU A 84 12.27 -7.74 22.48
N PHE A 85 13.41 -7.86 21.80
CA PHE A 85 14.34 -8.96 22.05
C PHE A 85 14.93 -8.93 23.47
N ARG A 86 15.15 -7.74 24.03
CA ARG A 86 15.68 -7.58 25.39
C ARG A 86 14.63 -7.81 26.49
N ARG A 87 13.38 -7.38 26.27
CA ARG A 87 12.38 -7.28 27.35
C ARG A 87 11.14 -8.16 27.15
N GLY A 88 10.94 -8.70 25.96
CA GLY A 88 9.76 -9.51 25.62
C GLY A 88 8.48 -8.71 25.63
N LEU A 89 7.35 -9.42 25.74
CA LEU A 89 6.04 -8.82 25.95
C LEU A 89 5.53 -9.09 27.37
N PRO A 90 4.91 -8.10 28.03
CA PRO A 90 4.27 -8.30 29.32
C PRO A 90 3.00 -9.17 29.18
N PRO A 91 2.55 -9.83 30.27
CA PRO A 91 1.26 -10.51 30.28
C PRO A 91 0.11 -9.57 29.94
N GLY A 92 -0.80 -10.00 29.05
CA GLY A 92 -2.03 -9.26 28.74
C GLY A 92 -1.84 -7.98 27.92
N SER A 93 -0.64 -7.65 27.45
CA SER A 93 -0.40 -6.47 26.63
C SER A 93 0.58 -6.75 25.49
N GLY A 94 0.18 -6.33 24.29
CA GLY A 94 1.02 -6.39 23.08
C GLY A 94 2.04 -5.26 22.97
N ARG A 95 2.05 -4.31 23.92
CA ARG A 95 2.96 -3.16 23.87
C ARG A 95 4.37 -3.56 24.25
N ILE A 96 5.34 -3.20 23.41
CA ILE A 96 6.76 -3.50 23.62
C ILE A 96 7.31 -2.58 24.72
N PRO A 97 7.77 -3.11 25.87
CA PRO A 97 8.31 -2.30 26.94
C PRO A 97 9.58 -1.55 26.51
N GLY A 98 9.65 -0.24 26.77
CA GLY A 98 10.82 0.58 26.43
C GLY A 98 11.01 0.87 24.94
N ALA A 99 10.06 0.48 24.08
CA ALA A 99 10.04 0.88 22.69
C ALA A 99 9.58 2.35 22.55
N ALA A 100 10.36 3.14 21.82
CA ALA A 100 10.09 4.55 21.53
C ALA A 100 9.48 4.77 20.13
N GLY A 101 9.34 3.69 19.34
CA GLY A 101 8.75 3.76 18.00
C GLY A 101 7.28 4.12 18.01
N HIS A 102 6.78 4.54 16.85
CA HIS A 102 5.37 4.89 16.69
C HIS A 102 4.48 3.65 16.81
N LEU A 103 3.49 3.70 17.72
CA LEU A 103 2.55 2.61 18.02
C LEU A 103 3.21 1.23 18.15
N PRO A 104 4.13 1.01 19.13
CA PRO A 104 4.92 -0.21 19.23
C PRO A 104 4.13 -1.31 19.94
N VAL A 105 3.04 -1.75 19.29
CA VAL A 105 2.08 -2.72 19.81
C VAL A 105 1.94 -3.85 18.80
N LEU A 106 2.11 -5.07 19.28
CA LEU A 106 1.97 -6.31 18.52
C LEU A 106 0.62 -6.95 18.88
N ARG A 107 -0.26 -7.12 17.90
CA ARG A 107 -1.62 -7.68 18.02
C ARG A 107 -1.74 -9.07 17.42
N SER A 108 -0.92 -9.40 16.42
CA SER A 108 -1.06 -10.63 15.65
C SER A 108 -0.08 -11.74 16.05
N VAL A 109 0.93 -11.42 16.88
CA VAL A 109 1.85 -12.40 17.46
C VAL A 109 1.59 -12.53 18.96
N THR A 110 1.66 -13.76 19.45
CA THR A 110 1.46 -14.09 20.85
C THR A 110 2.77 -13.90 21.64
N ARG A 111 2.63 -13.69 22.96
CA ARG A 111 3.77 -13.66 23.88
C ARG A 111 4.61 -14.94 23.79
N ARG A 112 3.98 -16.11 23.67
CA ARG A 112 4.69 -17.40 23.58
C ARG A 112 5.59 -17.45 22.34
N GLU A 113 5.09 -17.02 21.19
CA GLU A 113 5.88 -16.99 19.94
C GLU A 113 7.06 -16.02 20.05
N VAL A 114 6.84 -14.85 20.65
CA VAL A 114 7.91 -13.89 20.94
C VAL A 114 8.98 -14.53 21.82
N GLU A 115 8.59 -15.17 22.93
CA GLU A 115 9.56 -15.80 23.84
C GLU A 115 10.31 -16.98 23.19
N GLU A 116 9.64 -17.80 22.39
CA GLU A 116 10.29 -18.89 21.62
C GLU A 116 11.33 -18.35 20.64
N VAL A 117 11.03 -17.25 19.94
CA VAL A 117 11.99 -16.60 19.04
C VAL A 117 13.15 -16.02 19.84
N ARG A 118 12.88 -15.30 20.93
CA ARG A 118 13.90 -14.67 21.77
C ARG A 118 14.86 -15.68 22.40
N ALA A 119 14.36 -16.82 22.85
CA ALA A 119 15.19 -17.86 23.45
C ALA A 119 16.10 -18.56 22.42
N ARG A 120 15.67 -18.62 21.16
CA ARG A 120 16.39 -19.35 20.09
C ARG A 120 17.32 -18.47 19.27
N VAL A 121 16.98 -17.19 19.08
CA VAL A 121 17.64 -16.26 18.17
C VAL A 121 18.47 -15.23 18.94
N GLU A 122 19.78 -15.26 18.73
CA GLU A 122 20.70 -14.24 19.23
C GLU A 122 20.58 -12.96 18.39
N LEU A 123 20.30 -11.82 19.03
CA LEU A 123 20.24 -10.52 18.36
C LEU A 123 21.56 -9.75 18.53
N VAL A 124 22.14 -9.33 17.40
CA VAL A 124 23.29 -8.42 17.35
C VAL A 124 22.82 -7.04 16.89
N ASP A 125 22.98 -6.02 17.75
CA ASP A 125 22.58 -4.63 17.49
C ASP A 125 23.77 -3.82 16.94
N LEU A 126 23.81 -3.62 15.62
CA LEU A 126 24.73 -2.73 14.89
C LEU A 126 23.95 -1.61 14.18
N ARG A 127 22.87 -1.12 14.79
CA ARG A 127 22.10 0.00 14.21
C ARG A 127 23.01 1.22 14.03
N GLY A 128 22.87 1.88 12.88
CA GLY A 128 23.73 2.97 12.43
C GLY A 128 24.86 2.53 11.52
N GLU A 129 25.33 1.28 11.63
CA GLU A 129 26.42 0.75 10.80
C GLU A 129 25.95 0.47 9.37
N ARG A 130 26.73 0.91 8.38
CA ARG A 130 26.44 0.79 6.94
C ARG A 130 27.66 0.39 6.10
N ASP A 131 28.85 0.31 6.69
CA ASP A 131 30.06 -0.14 6.02
C ASP A 131 29.94 -1.63 5.64
N PRO A 132 29.94 -1.97 4.34
CA PRO A 132 29.83 -3.35 3.90
C PRO A 132 30.93 -4.26 4.44
N ALA A 133 32.14 -3.77 4.69
CA ALA A 133 33.24 -4.58 5.23
C ALA A 133 32.98 -4.96 6.69
N VAL A 134 32.57 -3.99 7.51
CA VAL A 134 32.21 -4.21 8.92
C VAL A 134 31.03 -5.18 9.02
N LEU A 135 29.99 -4.97 8.21
CA LEU A 135 28.80 -5.83 8.22
C LEU A 135 29.11 -7.25 7.75
N ARG A 136 29.98 -7.43 6.75
CA ARG A 136 30.45 -8.76 6.32
C ARG A 136 31.19 -9.49 7.45
N ALA A 137 32.09 -8.79 8.14
CA ALA A 137 32.82 -9.37 9.25
C ALA A 137 31.88 -9.75 10.41
N ALA A 138 30.90 -8.90 10.74
CA ALA A 138 29.91 -9.16 11.77
C ALA A 138 29.04 -10.39 11.44
N VAL A 139 28.58 -10.53 10.18
CA VAL A 139 27.85 -11.71 9.73
C VAL A 139 28.72 -12.97 9.86
N ALA A 140 29.96 -12.93 9.38
CA ALA A 140 30.86 -14.08 9.46
C ALA A 140 31.15 -14.49 10.91
N ALA A 141 31.37 -13.53 11.81
CA ALA A 141 31.57 -13.76 13.23
C ALA A 141 30.34 -14.40 13.88
N LEU A 142 29.13 -13.88 13.60
CA LEU A 142 27.89 -14.44 14.11
C LEU A 142 27.64 -15.87 13.59
N VAL A 143 27.86 -16.11 12.30
CA VAL A 143 27.76 -17.46 11.72
C VAL A 143 28.75 -18.43 12.40
N SER A 144 29.99 -18.00 12.65
CA SER A 144 30.98 -18.82 13.33
C SER A 144 30.56 -19.14 14.77
N ALA A 145 30.11 -18.14 15.54
CA ALA A 145 29.65 -18.34 16.91
C ALA A 145 28.47 -19.32 16.99
N LEU A 146 27.53 -19.24 16.04
CA LEU A 146 26.36 -20.12 15.99
C LEU A 146 26.68 -21.57 15.61
N ARG A 147 27.82 -21.84 14.95
CA ARG A 147 28.26 -23.21 14.63
C ARG A 147 28.85 -23.92 15.83
N GLU A 148 29.55 -23.18 16.69
CA GLU A 148 30.14 -23.70 17.92
C GLU A 148 29.10 -23.85 19.04
N ALA A 149 28.01 -23.09 18.97
CA ALA A 149 26.94 -23.15 19.95
C ALA A 149 26.12 -24.45 19.84
N PRO A 150 25.86 -25.16 20.95
CA PRO A 150 24.98 -26.32 20.93
C PRO A 150 23.58 -25.93 20.41
N PRO A 151 22.87 -26.85 19.74
CA PRO A 151 21.47 -26.64 19.41
C PRO A 151 20.70 -26.31 20.70
N PRO A 152 19.72 -25.41 20.65
CA PRO A 152 19.05 -24.97 21.86
C PRO A 152 18.35 -26.17 22.51
N THR A 153 18.59 -26.40 23.80
CA THR A 153 17.94 -27.45 24.57
C THR A 153 16.46 -27.14 24.68
N GLY A 154 15.66 -27.87 23.91
CA GLY A 154 14.24 -27.59 23.67
C GLY A 154 13.83 -28.20 22.33
N GLY A 155 14.04 -29.52 22.19
CA GLY A 155 13.47 -30.30 21.10
C GLY A 155 11.94 -30.24 21.14
N PRO A 156 11.26 -30.54 20.02
CA PRO A 156 9.86 -30.20 19.80
C PRO A 156 9.01 -30.81 20.91
N GLY A 157 8.35 -29.98 21.72
CA GLY A 157 7.10 -30.45 22.29
C GLY A 157 6.22 -30.83 21.10
N ASP A 158 5.66 -32.04 21.13
CA ASP A 158 4.78 -32.68 20.13
C ASP A 158 3.49 -31.91 19.80
N GLY A 159 3.48 -30.59 19.92
CA GLY A 159 2.61 -29.72 19.17
C GLY A 159 3.50 -28.87 18.29
N ALA A 160 3.58 -29.19 17.00
CA ALA A 160 3.74 -28.15 15.99
C ALA A 160 2.58 -27.20 16.20
N ALA A 161 2.75 -26.27 17.14
CA ALA A 161 1.71 -25.35 17.49
C ALA A 161 1.43 -24.59 16.22
N SER A 162 0.25 -24.83 15.66
CA SER A 162 -0.24 -24.10 14.51
C SER A 162 -0.04 -22.62 14.85
N TYR A 163 0.91 -21.99 14.16
CA TYR A 163 1.05 -20.54 14.16
C TYR A 163 -0.23 -20.04 13.52
N GLY A 164 -1.26 -19.82 14.34
CA GLY A 164 -2.57 -19.39 13.89
C GLY A 164 -2.36 -18.11 13.09
N HIS A 165 -2.67 -18.16 11.79
CA HIS A 165 -2.77 -16.92 11.03
C HIS A 165 -4.02 -16.22 11.54
N ASN A 166 -3.84 -15.30 12.48
CA ASN A 166 -4.72 -14.15 12.51
C ASN A 166 -4.27 -13.22 11.38
N ASP A 167 -4.57 -13.65 10.14
CA ASP A 167 -4.49 -12.71 9.03
C ASP A 167 -5.49 -11.60 9.31
N PRO A 168 -5.07 -10.34 9.24
CA PRO A 168 -5.97 -9.23 9.46
C PRO A 168 -7.09 -9.29 8.42
N ALA A 169 -8.34 -9.38 8.88
CA ALA A 169 -9.50 -9.21 8.04
C ALA A 169 -9.64 -7.71 7.70
N PHE A 170 -9.38 -7.36 6.45
CA PHE A 170 -9.63 -6.01 5.94
C PHE A 170 -11.05 -5.94 5.37
N GLY A 171 -11.81 -4.91 5.71
CA GLY A 171 -13.04 -4.59 4.99
C GLY A 171 -12.69 -4.01 3.62
N LEU A 172 -13.19 -4.61 2.55
CA LEU A 172 -12.92 -4.13 1.19
C LEU A 172 -13.65 -2.79 0.96
N LEU A 173 -12.92 -1.81 0.46
CA LEU A 173 -13.48 -0.55 -0.04
C LEU A 173 -13.26 -0.51 -1.55
N HIS A 174 -14.36 -0.47 -2.31
CA HIS A 174 -14.29 -0.28 -3.76
C HIS A 174 -14.06 1.20 -4.10
N PRO A 175 -13.22 1.49 -5.11
CA PRO A 175 -13.08 2.84 -5.63
C PRO A 175 -14.44 3.31 -6.16
N VAL A 176 -14.97 4.39 -5.59
CA VAL A 176 -16.25 5.01 -6.00
C VAL A 176 -16.09 6.53 -6.08
N GLY A 177 -16.83 7.15 -7.00
CA GLY A 177 -16.96 8.61 -7.12
C GLY A 177 -16.47 9.16 -8.46
N ARG A 178 -17.37 9.81 -9.22
CA ARG A 178 -16.98 10.69 -10.32
C ARG A 178 -16.56 12.07 -9.81
N ARG A 179 -15.79 12.79 -10.62
CA ARG A 179 -15.54 14.23 -10.47
C ARG A 179 -16.90 14.92 -10.29
N LYS A 180 -17.15 15.55 -9.14
CA LYS A 180 -18.32 16.44 -8.99
C LYS A 180 -18.26 17.43 -10.15
N PRO A 181 -19.37 17.68 -10.88
CA PRO A 181 -19.38 18.72 -11.91
C PRO A 181 -18.96 20.06 -11.29
N LEU A 182 -18.38 20.96 -12.09
CA LEU A 182 -17.85 22.25 -11.63
C LEU A 182 -18.88 23.18 -10.97
N ASP A 183 -20.15 22.78 -10.90
CA ASP A 183 -21.26 23.54 -10.34
C ASP A 183 -21.39 23.40 -8.81
N THR A 184 -20.66 22.47 -8.17
CA THR A 184 -20.86 22.16 -6.75
C THR A 184 -19.54 22.02 -5.98
N GLY A 185 -18.95 23.16 -5.56
CA GLY A 185 -17.98 23.14 -4.45
C GLY A 185 -16.81 24.13 -4.50
N ILE A 186 -16.65 24.89 -5.59
CA ILE A 186 -15.76 26.05 -5.66
C ILE A 186 -16.57 27.15 -6.35
N ASP A 187 -16.70 28.33 -5.74
CA ASP A 187 -17.15 29.53 -6.45
C ASP A 187 -16.05 29.96 -7.43
N GLY A 188 -15.90 29.22 -8.54
CA GLY A 188 -14.93 29.51 -9.57
C GLY A 188 -14.07 28.32 -10.03
N PHE A 189 -12.85 28.60 -10.48
CA PHE A 189 -11.97 27.58 -11.07
C PHE A 189 -10.49 27.86 -10.85
N VAL A 190 -9.70 26.79 -10.97
CA VAL A 190 -8.24 26.81 -10.78
C VAL A 190 -7.54 26.42 -12.07
N VAL A 191 -6.54 27.22 -12.45
CA VAL A 191 -5.67 27.01 -13.61
C VAL A 191 -4.26 26.70 -13.14
N ILE A 192 -3.76 25.53 -13.53
CA ILE A 192 -2.39 25.09 -13.22
C ILE A 192 -1.53 25.18 -14.48
N THR A 193 -0.33 25.74 -14.34
CA THR A 193 0.66 25.87 -15.42
C THR A 193 2.04 25.47 -14.93
N VAL A 194 2.84 24.87 -15.82
CA VAL A 194 4.23 24.51 -15.56
C VAL A 194 5.15 25.56 -16.20
N ASP A 195 5.73 26.42 -15.37
CA ASP A 195 6.69 27.46 -15.75
C ASP A 195 8.09 26.82 -15.82
N ARG A 196 8.40 26.21 -16.97
CA ARG A 196 9.67 25.53 -17.24
C ARG A 196 10.87 26.46 -17.15
N ALA A 197 10.72 27.72 -17.58
CA ALA A 197 11.80 28.70 -17.59
C ALA A 197 12.32 28.99 -16.18
N HIS A 198 11.42 29.00 -15.19
CA HIS A 198 11.75 29.27 -13.79
C HIS A 198 11.71 28.04 -12.90
N GLY A 199 11.55 26.84 -13.47
CA GLY A 199 11.56 25.59 -12.72
C GLY A 199 10.45 25.48 -11.68
N ARG A 200 9.24 26.02 -11.94
CA ARG A 200 8.15 26.10 -10.94
C ARG A 200 6.78 25.81 -11.54
N ILE A 201 5.83 25.47 -10.68
CA ILE A 201 4.40 25.38 -10.98
C ILE A 201 3.79 26.72 -10.59
N ARG A 202 2.85 27.21 -11.41
CA ARG A 202 2.04 28.38 -11.12
C ARG A 202 0.58 27.97 -11.13
N LEU A 203 -0.12 28.35 -10.08
CA LEU A 203 -1.54 28.10 -9.87
C LEU A 203 -2.26 29.44 -9.75
N ARG A 204 -3.39 29.57 -10.44
CA ARG A 204 -4.26 30.74 -10.38
C ARG A 204 -5.69 30.33 -10.10
N HIS A 205 -6.31 31.02 -9.16
CA HIS A 205 -7.71 30.84 -8.78
C HIS A 205 -8.51 32.05 -9.26
N TYR A 206 -9.65 31.79 -9.88
CA TYR A 206 -10.61 32.77 -10.38
C TYR A 206 -11.99 32.44 -9.82
N ASP A 207 -12.80 33.46 -9.58
CA ASP A 207 -14.23 33.29 -9.31
C ASP A 207 -14.99 32.82 -10.57
N SER A 208 -16.26 32.43 -10.41
CA SER A 208 -17.14 31.99 -11.51
C SER A 208 -17.35 33.06 -12.59
N ASP A 209 -17.17 34.33 -12.25
CA ASP A 209 -17.22 35.48 -13.17
C ASP A 209 -15.86 35.80 -13.81
N VAL A 210 -14.85 34.94 -13.63
CA VAL A 210 -13.48 35.08 -14.14
C VAL A 210 -12.67 36.16 -13.39
N THR A 211 -13.16 36.68 -12.27
CA THR A 211 -12.39 37.61 -11.42
C THR A 211 -11.19 36.91 -10.78
N PRO A 212 -9.95 37.39 -10.96
CA PRO A 212 -8.78 36.78 -10.32
C PRO A 212 -8.81 36.96 -8.79
N ARG A 213 -8.50 35.91 -8.04
CA ARG A 213 -8.50 35.94 -6.56
C ARG A 213 -7.17 35.63 -5.93
N HIS A 214 -6.58 34.49 -6.28
CA HIS A 214 -5.33 34.04 -5.68
C HIS A 214 -4.35 33.56 -6.76
N GLU A 215 -3.07 33.83 -6.56
CA GLU A 215 -1.98 33.27 -7.35
C GLU A 215 -0.95 32.65 -6.41
N MET A 216 -0.48 31.46 -6.76
CA MET A 216 0.51 30.74 -5.99
C MET A 216 1.57 30.15 -6.90
N GLN A 217 2.81 30.12 -6.43
CA GLN A 217 3.92 29.52 -7.15
C GLN A 217 4.68 28.57 -6.22
N GLY A 218 5.08 27.41 -6.73
CA GLY A 218 5.76 26.41 -5.92
C GLY A 218 6.36 25.28 -6.75
N THR A 219 7.11 24.41 -6.10
CA THR A 219 7.77 23.25 -6.74
C THR A 219 7.28 21.91 -6.19
N ARG A 220 6.32 21.95 -5.24
CA ARG A 220 5.72 20.79 -4.58
C ARG A 220 4.21 20.96 -4.54
N GLY A 221 3.49 20.06 -5.19
CA GLY A 221 2.04 20.04 -5.29
C GLY A 221 1.36 19.93 -3.93
N GLU A 222 1.88 19.09 -3.03
CA GLU A 222 1.35 18.93 -1.66
C GLU A 222 1.29 20.27 -0.91
N THR A 223 2.38 21.04 -0.90
CA THR A 223 2.41 22.34 -0.20
C THR A 223 1.49 23.36 -0.86
N MET A 224 1.29 23.26 -2.18
CA MET A 224 0.38 24.16 -2.89
C MET A 224 -1.08 23.83 -2.59
N LEU A 225 -1.43 22.54 -2.49
CA LEU A 225 -2.76 22.10 -2.06
C LEU A 225 -3.05 22.56 -0.63
N LEU A 226 -2.10 22.37 0.29
CA LEU A 226 -2.25 22.85 1.67
C LEU A 226 -2.47 24.37 1.73
N GLY A 227 -1.80 25.15 0.87
CA GLY A 227 -2.03 26.58 0.79
C GLY A 227 -3.43 26.97 0.30
N LEU A 228 -4.05 26.17 -0.58
CA LEU A 228 -5.45 26.38 -1.01
C LEU A 228 -6.45 26.05 0.11
N LEU A 229 -6.19 24.97 0.85
CA LEU A 229 -7.00 24.57 2.01
C LEU A 229 -6.92 25.63 3.12
N GLU A 230 -5.71 26.09 3.46
CA GLU A 230 -5.48 27.14 4.45
C GLU A 230 -6.16 28.46 4.05
N ALA A 231 -6.18 28.79 2.76
CA ALA A 231 -6.84 29.98 2.23
C ALA A 231 -8.36 29.85 2.09
N GLY A 232 -8.96 28.69 2.44
CA GLY A 232 -10.40 28.44 2.32
C GLY A 232 -10.90 28.40 0.87
N VAL A 233 -10.01 28.17 -0.12
CA VAL A 233 -10.39 28.09 -1.55
C VAL A 233 -11.07 26.75 -1.87
N ILE A 234 -10.70 25.70 -1.13
CA ILE A 234 -11.26 24.36 -1.28
C ILE A 234 -11.74 23.89 0.09
N GLU A 235 -13.03 23.57 0.19
CA GLU A 235 -13.61 23.04 1.43
C GLU A 235 -14.03 21.56 1.27
N ASP A 236 -14.32 21.13 0.04
CA ASP A 236 -14.80 19.77 -0.24
C ASP A 236 -13.64 18.77 -0.49
N PRO A 237 -13.62 17.62 0.21
CA PRO A 237 -12.56 16.63 0.05
C PRO A 237 -12.40 16.09 -1.37
N ALA A 238 -13.47 16.01 -2.18
CA ALA A 238 -13.37 15.53 -3.55
C ALA A 238 -12.60 16.53 -4.44
N HIS A 239 -12.84 17.83 -4.25
CA HIS A 239 -12.09 18.89 -4.93
C HIS A 239 -10.63 18.93 -4.50
N ALA A 240 -10.35 18.72 -3.21
CA ALA A 240 -8.98 18.62 -2.70
C ALA A 240 -8.24 17.42 -3.30
N GLY A 241 -8.91 16.27 -3.43
CA GLY A 241 -8.37 15.07 -4.07
C GLY A 241 -8.06 15.30 -5.56
N TYR A 242 -8.98 15.92 -6.30
CA TYR A 242 -8.78 16.25 -7.71
C TYR A 242 -7.60 17.22 -7.91
N LEU A 243 -7.58 18.36 -7.20
CA LEU A 243 -6.51 19.35 -7.34
C LEU A 243 -5.16 18.82 -6.86
N GLY A 244 -5.15 17.98 -5.82
CA GLY A 244 -3.95 17.24 -5.40
C GLY A 244 -3.40 16.36 -6.52
N GLY A 245 -4.27 15.64 -7.24
CA GLY A 245 -3.89 14.83 -8.40
C GLY A 245 -3.32 15.68 -9.55
N GLU A 246 -3.96 16.79 -9.90
CA GLU A 246 -3.46 17.71 -10.94
C GLU A 246 -2.13 18.36 -10.57
N LEU A 247 -1.97 18.81 -9.33
CA LEU A 247 -0.71 19.36 -8.81
C LEU A 247 0.41 18.33 -8.81
N ALA A 248 0.13 17.08 -8.44
CA ALA A 248 1.09 15.98 -8.51
C ALA A 248 1.50 15.66 -9.96
N LYS A 249 0.55 15.71 -10.91
CA LYS A 249 0.87 15.61 -12.35
C LYS A 249 1.77 16.74 -12.80
N ALA A 250 1.47 17.99 -12.44
CA ALA A 250 2.29 19.16 -12.78
C ALA A 250 3.71 19.08 -12.18
N GLU A 251 3.84 18.65 -10.93
CA GLU A 251 5.13 18.43 -10.25
C GLU A 251 5.96 17.35 -10.95
N THR A 252 5.32 16.23 -11.31
CA THR A 252 5.97 15.14 -12.05
C THR A 252 6.42 15.63 -13.43
N ALA A 253 5.57 16.37 -14.13
CA ALA A 253 5.87 16.95 -15.42
C ALA A 253 7.06 17.92 -15.38
N LEU A 254 7.13 18.74 -14.34
CA LEU A 254 8.25 19.65 -14.12
C LEU A 254 9.56 18.88 -13.87
N ARG A 255 9.54 17.88 -12.98
CA ARG A 255 10.74 17.10 -12.62
C ARG A 255 11.28 16.22 -13.75
N LEU A 256 10.38 15.60 -14.51
CA LEU A 256 10.73 14.64 -15.56
C LEU A 256 10.73 15.25 -16.97
N GLY A 257 10.41 16.54 -17.10
CA GLY A 257 10.35 17.22 -18.39
C GLY A 257 9.14 16.85 -19.27
N LEU A 258 8.11 16.20 -18.73
CA LEU A 258 6.91 15.74 -19.45
C LEU A 258 5.93 16.88 -19.75
N HIS A 259 5.19 16.79 -20.86
CA HIS A 259 4.14 17.77 -21.19
C HIS A 259 2.94 17.61 -20.24
N TYR A 260 2.58 18.70 -19.57
CA TYR A 260 1.41 18.81 -18.71
C TYR A 260 0.29 19.57 -19.41
N GLU A 261 -0.91 19.02 -19.33
CA GLU A 261 -2.16 19.71 -19.66
C GLU A 261 -3.20 19.21 -18.64
N GLN A 262 -3.89 20.15 -17.99
CA GLN A 262 -4.88 19.82 -16.97
C GLN A 262 -5.95 18.91 -17.55
N ASP A 263 -6.46 17.97 -16.75
CA ASP A 263 -7.45 16.95 -17.16
C ASP A 263 -6.98 15.94 -18.21
N LEU A 264 -5.77 16.09 -18.77
CA LEU A 264 -5.18 15.12 -19.68
C LEU A 264 -4.08 14.28 -19.01
N PRO A 265 -3.79 13.08 -19.54
CA PRO A 265 -2.61 12.31 -19.15
C PRO A 265 -1.31 13.04 -19.48
N LEU A 266 -0.27 12.77 -18.68
CA LEU A 266 1.09 13.24 -18.97
C LEU A 266 1.60 12.66 -20.29
N ARG A 267 2.33 13.48 -21.05
CA ARG A 267 2.86 13.09 -22.36
C ARG A 267 4.38 13.28 -22.43
N PRO A 268 5.10 12.49 -23.25
CA PRO A 268 6.52 12.73 -23.52
C PRO A 268 6.76 14.12 -24.14
N PRO A 269 7.97 14.69 -24.00
CA PRO A 269 8.32 15.96 -24.63
C PRO A 269 8.18 15.89 -26.17
N GLY A 270 7.69 16.95 -26.82
CA GLY A 270 7.76 17.13 -28.27
C GLY A 270 6.71 16.41 -29.12
N ARG A 271 5.67 15.78 -28.54
CA ARG A 271 4.58 15.15 -29.32
C ARG A 271 3.32 16.03 -29.33
N PRO A 272 2.83 16.50 -30.50
CA PRO A 272 1.57 17.25 -30.56
C PRO A 272 0.38 16.38 -30.13
N PRO A 273 -0.74 16.97 -29.66
CA PRO A 273 -1.94 16.21 -29.30
C PRO A 273 -2.45 15.45 -30.53
N ARG A 274 -2.52 14.11 -30.44
CA ARG A 274 -3.28 13.34 -31.43
C ARG A 274 -4.77 13.57 -31.13
N ARG A 275 -5.47 14.33 -31.98
CA ARG A 275 -6.90 14.10 -32.17
C ARG A 275 -7.03 12.80 -32.96
N GLY A 276 -7.40 11.72 -32.28
CA GLY A 276 -7.64 10.40 -32.86
C GLY A 276 -8.68 9.66 -32.01
N PRO A 277 -9.49 8.77 -32.64
CA PRO A 277 -10.78 8.35 -32.11
C PRO A 277 -10.65 7.58 -30.80
N ARG A 278 -11.77 7.52 -30.03
CA ARG A 278 -11.93 6.74 -28.80
C ARG A 278 -11.18 5.41 -28.91
N ARG A 279 -10.16 5.23 -28.07
CA ARG A 279 -9.45 3.96 -27.91
C ARG A 279 -10.44 2.98 -27.27
N THR A 280 -10.80 1.94 -28.00
CA THR A 280 -11.17 0.66 -27.41
C THR A 280 -9.93 0.12 -26.70
N THR A 281 -9.94 0.17 -25.37
CA THR A 281 -8.87 -0.41 -24.54
C THR A 281 -9.04 -1.91 -24.50
N GLY A 282 -8.03 -2.66 -24.97
CA GLY A 282 -7.89 -4.06 -24.60
C GLY A 282 -7.72 -4.13 -23.07
N LYS A 283 -8.73 -4.70 -22.40
CA LYS A 283 -8.80 -4.86 -20.94
C LYS A 283 -7.78 -5.91 -20.49
N GLU A 284 -7.00 -5.58 -19.46
CA GLU A 284 -6.45 -6.59 -18.56
C GLU A 284 -7.66 -7.29 -17.91
N ARG A 285 -7.81 -8.59 -18.16
CA ARG A 285 -8.86 -9.40 -17.55
C ARG A 285 -8.63 -9.45 -16.05
N THR A 286 -9.54 -8.86 -15.28
CA THR A 286 -9.70 -9.11 -13.85
C THR A 286 -9.77 -10.63 -13.66
N THR A 287 -8.85 -11.20 -12.88
CA THR A 287 -8.93 -12.63 -12.55
C THR A 287 -10.16 -12.86 -11.66
N VAL A 288 -10.85 -13.99 -11.83
CA VAL A 288 -12.08 -14.37 -11.08
C VAL A 288 -11.93 -14.23 -9.54
N ALA A 289 -10.69 -14.18 -9.02
CA ALA A 289 -10.38 -13.96 -7.62
C ALA A 289 -10.67 -12.54 -7.08
N ASP A 290 -10.88 -11.53 -7.95
CA ASP A 290 -11.10 -10.13 -7.56
C ASP A 290 -12.55 -9.66 -7.75
N VAL A 291 -13.48 -10.55 -8.14
CA VAL A 291 -14.90 -10.22 -8.28
C VAL A 291 -15.53 -10.15 -6.86
N PRO A 292 -16.18 -9.03 -6.49
CA PRO A 292 -16.81 -8.89 -5.17
C PRO A 292 -17.86 -9.96 -4.93
N ALA A 293 -18.13 -10.31 -3.66
CA ALA A 293 -19.26 -11.20 -3.36
C ALA A 293 -20.58 -10.58 -3.84
N LEU A 294 -21.61 -11.39 -4.13
CA LEU A 294 -22.88 -10.89 -4.65
C LEU A 294 -23.50 -9.79 -3.76
N GLU A 295 -23.43 -9.93 -2.43
CA GLU A 295 -23.93 -8.91 -1.50
C GLU A 295 -23.17 -7.58 -1.58
N GLU A 296 -21.84 -7.64 -1.73
CA GLU A 296 -20.98 -6.47 -1.92
C GLU A 296 -21.26 -5.81 -3.28
N PHE A 297 -21.46 -6.63 -4.32
CA PHE A 297 -21.85 -6.17 -5.64
C PHE A 297 -23.20 -5.44 -5.63
N LEU A 298 -24.23 -6.02 -5.01
CA LEU A 298 -25.54 -5.36 -4.89
C LEU A 298 -25.43 -4.02 -4.15
N THR A 299 -24.61 -3.97 -3.10
CA THR A 299 -24.33 -2.73 -2.35
C THR A 299 -23.64 -1.68 -3.22
N LEU A 300 -22.67 -2.10 -4.04
CA LEU A 300 -21.99 -1.21 -4.99
C LEU A 300 -22.95 -0.67 -6.05
N VAL A 301 -23.81 -1.51 -6.63
CA VAL A 301 -24.82 -1.12 -7.62
C VAL A 301 -25.78 -0.09 -7.01
N ALA A 302 -26.35 -0.40 -5.85
CA ALA A 302 -27.28 0.50 -5.16
C ALA A 302 -26.64 1.86 -4.85
N ARG A 303 -25.39 1.87 -4.35
CA ARG A 303 -24.64 3.11 -4.08
C ARG A 303 -24.36 3.92 -5.35
N THR A 304 -23.99 3.25 -6.44
CA THR A 304 -23.69 3.90 -7.73
C THR A 304 -24.93 4.56 -8.32
N LEU A 305 -26.09 3.93 -8.14
CA LEU A 305 -27.39 4.47 -8.55
C LEU A 305 -27.96 5.52 -7.56
N GLY A 306 -27.23 5.85 -6.49
CA GLY A 306 -27.64 6.86 -5.50
C GLY A 306 -28.58 6.34 -4.41
N ALA A 307 -28.87 5.04 -4.35
CA ALA A 307 -29.78 4.38 -3.43
C ALA A 307 -29.03 3.67 -2.29
N ARG A 308 -28.27 4.44 -1.49
CA ARG A 308 -27.25 3.90 -0.55
C ARG A 308 -27.78 2.94 0.53
N ASP A 309 -29.05 3.08 0.90
CA ASP A 309 -29.70 2.28 1.96
C ASP A 309 -30.71 1.26 1.39
N THR A 310 -30.73 1.08 0.07
CA THR A 310 -31.67 0.17 -0.60
C THR A 310 -31.06 -1.20 -0.80
N VAL A 311 -31.77 -2.23 -0.33
CA VAL A 311 -31.45 -3.63 -0.63
C VAL A 311 -32.06 -3.97 -1.99
N LEU A 312 -31.21 -4.27 -2.97
CA LEU A 312 -31.65 -4.69 -4.29
C LEU A 312 -31.95 -6.19 -4.31
N ASP A 313 -33.08 -6.54 -4.90
CA ASP A 313 -33.38 -7.91 -5.32
C ASP A 313 -32.50 -8.27 -6.52
N PRO A 314 -31.69 -9.34 -6.46
CA PRO A 314 -30.83 -9.74 -7.56
C PRO A 314 -31.59 -10.15 -8.84
N HIS A 315 -32.88 -10.49 -8.75
CA HIS A 315 -33.64 -11.06 -9.86
C HIS A 315 -34.69 -10.11 -10.46
N THR A 316 -34.84 -8.91 -9.90
CA THR A 316 -35.76 -7.90 -10.43
C THR A 316 -34.97 -6.87 -11.26
N PRO A 317 -35.45 -6.39 -12.42
CA PRO A 317 -34.75 -5.37 -13.20
C PRO A 317 -34.49 -4.08 -12.42
N LEU A 318 -33.32 -3.46 -12.62
CA LEU A 318 -32.92 -2.26 -11.88
C LEU A 318 -33.91 -1.10 -12.00
N GLY A 319 -34.44 -0.86 -13.20
CA GLY A 319 -35.41 0.20 -13.48
C GLY A 319 -36.80 -0.04 -12.89
N GLU A 320 -37.10 -1.27 -12.44
CA GLU A 320 -38.33 -1.58 -11.70
C GLU A 320 -38.16 -1.40 -10.19
N GLN A 321 -36.93 -1.53 -9.69
CA GLN A 321 -36.61 -1.36 -8.27
C GLN A 321 -36.28 0.08 -7.89
N LEU A 322 -35.69 0.83 -8.82
CA LEU A 322 -35.18 2.17 -8.57
C LEU A 322 -35.59 3.11 -9.71
N THR A 323 -35.99 4.32 -9.36
CA THR A 323 -36.06 5.42 -10.33
C THR A 323 -34.65 5.89 -10.64
N VAL A 324 -34.11 5.44 -11.77
CA VAL A 324 -32.75 5.76 -12.20
C VAL A 324 -32.76 6.72 -13.37
N ASP A 325 -32.05 7.83 -13.24
CA ASP A 325 -31.79 8.73 -14.36
C ASP A 325 -30.73 8.13 -15.31
N SER A 326 -30.73 8.56 -16.57
CA SER A 326 -29.81 8.03 -17.58
C SER A 326 -28.34 8.29 -17.24
N VAL A 327 -28.03 9.31 -16.43
CA VAL A 327 -26.65 9.63 -16.03
C VAL A 327 -26.13 8.58 -15.06
N ARG A 328 -26.95 8.15 -14.10
CA ARG A 328 -26.63 7.09 -13.13
C ARG A 328 -26.51 5.71 -13.78
N VAL A 329 -27.32 5.43 -14.80
CA VAL A 329 -27.21 4.18 -15.57
C VAL A 329 -25.89 4.16 -16.38
N ILE A 330 -25.52 5.28 -17.00
CA ILE A 330 -24.22 5.43 -17.67
C ILE A 330 -23.06 5.32 -16.65
N GLU A 331 -23.22 5.88 -15.45
CA GLU A 331 -22.24 5.77 -14.38
C GLU A 331 -22.03 4.32 -13.94
N LEU A 332 -23.11 3.58 -13.72
CA LEU A 332 -23.06 2.16 -13.40
C LEU A 332 -22.40 1.35 -14.51
N THR A 333 -22.73 1.62 -15.77
CA THR A 333 -22.12 0.94 -16.93
C THR A 333 -20.59 1.10 -16.93
N VAL A 334 -20.10 2.32 -16.71
CA VAL A 334 -18.66 2.59 -16.64
C VAL A 334 -18.00 1.89 -15.45
N VAL A 335 -18.63 1.86 -14.27
CA VAL A 335 -18.10 1.12 -13.11
C VAL A 335 -18.01 -0.38 -13.42
N LEU A 336 -19.05 -0.95 -14.03
CA LEU A 336 -19.06 -2.37 -14.42
C LEU A 336 -17.92 -2.67 -15.41
N GLU A 337 -17.75 -1.83 -16.42
CA GLU A 337 -16.78 -2.08 -17.50
C GLU A 337 -15.35 -1.70 -17.13
N GLU A 338 -15.10 -0.48 -16.68
CA GLU A 338 -13.74 0.07 -16.50
C GLU A 338 -13.11 -0.32 -15.16
N GLU A 339 -13.92 -0.44 -14.09
CA GLU A 339 -13.42 -0.74 -12.75
C GLU A 339 -13.51 -2.23 -12.41
N LEU A 340 -14.63 -2.89 -12.77
CA LEU A 340 -14.85 -4.31 -12.47
C LEU A 340 -14.52 -5.25 -13.65
N GLY A 341 -14.35 -4.71 -14.85
CA GLY A 341 -13.92 -5.48 -16.02
C GLY A 341 -15.03 -6.25 -16.75
N ALA A 342 -16.32 -5.98 -16.50
CA ALA A 342 -17.46 -6.63 -17.17
C ALA A 342 -17.37 -6.52 -18.70
N GLU A 343 -17.75 -7.57 -19.43
CA GLU A 343 -17.95 -7.53 -20.89
C GLU A 343 -19.44 -7.36 -21.18
N LEU A 344 -19.92 -6.11 -21.27
CA LEU A 344 -21.31 -5.80 -21.63
C LEU A 344 -21.45 -5.61 -23.15
N PRO A 345 -22.54 -6.08 -23.79
CA PRO A 345 -22.84 -5.77 -25.18
C PRO A 345 -22.99 -4.27 -25.45
N ASP A 346 -22.63 -3.81 -26.66
CA ASP A 346 -22.73 -2.39 -27.07
C ASP A 346 -24.19 -1.83 -27.00
N ASP A 347 -25.19 -2.71 -27.02
CA ASP A 347 -26.63 -2.39 -26.93
C ASP A 347 -27.25 -2.77 -25.58
N ALA A 348 -26.43 -3.06 -24.56
CA ALA A 348 -26.91 -3.46 -23.24
C ALA A 348 -27.72 -2.35 -22.55
N ASP A 349 -29.00 -2.62 -22.30
CA ASP A 349 -29.86 -1.77 -21.49
C ASP A 349 -29.70 -2.13 -20.01
N VAL A 350 -28.72 -1.51 -19.35
CA VAL A 350 -28.39 -1.76 -17.93
C VAL A 350 -29.59 -1.47 -17.00
N ALA A 351 -30.51 -0.58 -17.37
CA ALA A 351 -31.72 -0.33 -16.57
C ALA A 351 -32.72 -1.49 -16.63
N ARG A 352 -32.73 -2.26 -17.72
CA ARG A 352 -33.58 -3.45 -17.88
C ARG A 352 -32.92 -4.75 -17.43
N ALA A 353 -31.62 -4.74 -17.17
CA ALA A 353 -30.91 -5.90 -16.65
C ALA A 353 -31.23 -6.12 -15.16
N THR A 354 -31.24 -7.39 -14.75
CA THR A 354 -31.25 -7.74 -13.33
C THR A 354 -29.83 -7.62 -12.76
N PRO A 355 -29.66 -7.31 -11.46
CA PRO A 355 -28.32 -7.33 -10.86
C PRO A 355 -27.61 -8.69 -11.01
N ALA A 356 -28.34 -9.80 -11.00
CA ALA A 356 -27.77 -11.12 -11.24
C ALA A 356 -27.20 -11.28 -12.66
N ASP A 357 -27.85 -10.71 -13.69
CA ASP A 357 -27.34 -10.74 -15.06
C ASP A 357 -26.05 -9.92 -15.20
N LEU A 358 -26.01 -8.74 -14.58
CA LEU A 358 -24.83 -7.88 -14.56
C LEU A 358 -23.68 -8.53 -13.78
N TYR A 359 -23.98 -9.22 -12.67
CA TYR A 359 -23.01 -9.97 -11.90
C TYR A 359 -22.48 -11.18 -12.67
N LYS A 360 -23.33 -11.86 -13.44
CA LYS A 360 -22.91 -12.96 -14.31
C LYS A 360 -21.94 -12.49 -15.39
N ALA A 361 -22.17 -11.31 -15.97
CA ALA A 361 -21.26 -10.70 -16.94
C ALA A 361 -19.88 -10.35 -16.38
N LEU A 362 -19.72 -10.27 -15.05
CA LEU A 362 -18.43 -10.12 -14.38
C LEU A 362 -17.67 -11.45 -14.21
N LEU A 363 -18.40 -12.56 -14.12
CA LEU A 363 -17.82 -13.88 -13.89
C LEU A 363 -17.34 -14.58 -15.17
N GLY A 364 -17.81 -14.11 -16.33
CA GLY A 364 -17.53 -14.69 -17.65
C GLY A 364 -18.65 -15.61 -18.11
#